data_AF-A0A7K1FFW5-F1
#
_entry.id   AF-A0A7K1FFW5-F1
#
_cell.length_a   1.000
_cell.length_b   1.000
_cell.length_c   1.000
_cell.angle_alpha   90.00
_cell.angle_beta   90.00
_cell.angle_gamma   90.00
#
_symmetry.space_group_name_H-M   'P 1'
#
loop_
_entity.id
_entity.type
_entity.pdbx_description
1 polymer ?
#
loop_
_entity_poly.entity_id
_entity_poly.type
_entity_poly.pdbx_seq_one_letter_code
_entity_poly.pdbx_strand_id
1 'polypeptide(L)'
;MSPDLARAQAALVAGVTGTGPVPPGFDAQHLEVARKALLRKRAGEVRARWPYLAADLGTQFLPMFVELAAHRATLGSLRDGWDLAELAENAGHLKTLGRRELVLRRLDLTYDGSSTPRPRHGWIRTARAGRTRALQIGRRTWVRS
;
A
#
# COMPACT_ATOMS: atom_id res chain seq x y z
N MET A 1 -13.50 31.87 4.33
CA MET A 1 -13.85 30.45 4.62
C MET A 1 -13.94 30.33 6.13
N SER A 2 -15.11 30.01 6.71
CA SER A 2 -15.26 30.02 8.18
C SER A 2 -14.48 28.86 8.83
N PRO A 3 -13.73 29.08 9.93
CA PRO A 3 -12.98 28.04 10.63
C PRO A 3 -13.84 26.84 11.09
N ASP A 4 -15.15 27.04 11.29
CA ASP A 4 -16.07 25.95 11.68
C ASP A 4 -16.37 24.98 10.53
N LEU A 5 -16.43 25.47 9.29
CA LEU A 5 -16.63 24.63 8.10
C LEU A 5 -15.40 23.77 7.83
N ALA A 6 -14.20 24.36 7.93
CA ALA A 6 -12.95 23.63 7.76
C ALA A 6 -12.81 22.50 8.79
N ARG A 7 -13.24 22.74 10.03
CA ARG A 7 -13.25 21.73 11.11
C ARG A 7 -14.26 20.61 10.81
N ALA A 8 -15.47 20.95 10.36
CA ALA A 8 -16.47 19.96 10.00
C ALA A 8 -16.05 19.10 8.80
N GLN A 9 -15.40 19.70 7.79
CA GLN A 9 -14.85 18.98 6.64
C GLN A 9 -13.70 18.05 7.04
N ALA A 10 -12.79 18.50 7.92
CA ALA A 10 -11.72 17.67 8.45
C ALA A 10 -12.27 16.46 9.25
N ALA A 11 -13.30 16.69 10.08
CA ALA A 11 -13.98 15.62 10.81
C ALA A 11 -14.66 14.62 9.86
N LEU A 12 -15.30 15.10 8.79
CA LEU A 12 -15.89 14.24 7.77
C LEU A 12 -14.82 13.41 7.04
N VAL A 13 -13.69 14.01 6.66
CA VAL A 13 -12.57 13.28 6.03
C VAL A 13 -12.03 12.23 6.99
N ALA A 14 -11.86 12.55 8.26
CA ALA A 14 -11.42 11.59 9.28
C ALA A 14 -12.42 10.43 9.43
N GLY A 15 -13.72 10.72 9.44
CA GLY A 15 -14.78 9.70 9.48
C GLY A 15 -14.78 8.79 8.25
N VAL A 16 -14.73 9.35 7.03
CA VAL A 16 -14.72 8.58 5.77
C VAL A 16 -13.43 7.76 5.60
N THR A 17 -12.30 8.26 6.11
CA THR A 17 -11.02 7.52 6.06
C THR A 17 -10.86 6.50 7.19
N GLY A 18 -11.79 6.45 8.13
CA GLY A 18 -11.74 5.55 9.29
C GLY A 18 -10.71 5.96 10.34
N THR A 19 -10.18 7.18 10.27
CA THR A 19 -9.21 7.74 11.23
C THR A 19 -9.88 8.58 12.33
N GLY A 20 -11.20 8.68 12.32
CA GLY A 20 -11.99 9.43 13.30
C GLY A 20 -13.42 8.92 13.40
N PRO A 21 -14.18 9.36 14.42
CA PRO A 21 -15.56 8.95 14.61
C PRO A 21 -16.49 9.53 13.53
N VAL A 22 -17.70 8.97 13.42
CA VAL A 22 -18.78 9.55 12.61
C VAL A 22 -19.11 10.95 13.15
N PRO A 23 -19.03 12.02 12.35
CA PRO A 23 -19.35 13.35 12.83
C PRO A 23 -20.85 13.48 13.17
N PRO A 24 -21.22 14.28 14.19
CA PRO A 24 -22.62 14.55 14.50
C PRO A 24 -23.40 15.05 13.27
N GLY A 25 -24.62 14.55 13.08
CA GLY A 25 -25.49 14.91 11.96
C GLY A 25 -25.24 14.15 10.66
N PHE A 26 -24.26 13.24 10.61
CA PHE A 26 -24.06 12.35 9.47
C PHE A 26 -24.63 10.96 9.74
N ASP A 27 -25.25 10.38 8.71
CA ASP A 27 -25.76 9.02 8.74
C ASP A 27 -24.59 8.00 8.72
N ALA A 28 -24.55 7.13 9.72
CA ALA A 28 -23.48 6.15 9.88
C ALA A 28 -23.47 5.09 8.77
N GLN A 29 -24.62 4.72 8.21
CA GLN A 29 -24.71 3.74 7.12
C GLN A 29 -24.16 4.33 5.82
N HIS A 30 -24.54 5.57 5.49
CA HIS A 30 -23.99 6.28 4.34
C HIS A 30 -22.48 6.49 4.46
N LEU A 31 -21.98 6.80 5.65
CA LEU A 31 -20.53 6.93 5.87
C LEU A 31 -19.81 5.59 5.64
N GLU A 32 -20.38 4.48 6.12
CA GLU A 32 -19.79 3.16 5.93
C GLU A 32 -19.81 2.72 4.45
N VAL A 33 -20.88 3.05 3.70
CA VAL A 33 -20.93 2.85 2.25
C VAL A 33 -19.82 3.65 1.55
N ALA A 34 -19.65 4.92 1.91
CA ALA A 34 -18.60 5.77 1.36
C ALA A 34 -17.20 5.24 1.69
N ARG A 35 -16.96 4.80 2.93
CA ARG A 35 -15.69 4.19 3.36
C ARG A 35 -15.38 2.93 2.54
N LYS A 36 -16.35 2.05 2.37
CA LYS A 36 -16.23 0.83 1.54
C LYS A 36 -15.94 1.16 0.07
N ALA A 37 -16.59 2.18 -0.50
CA ALA A 37 -16.32 2.62 -1.86
C ALA A 37 -14.91 3.20 -2.01
N LEU A 38 -14.47 4.02 -1.04
CA LEU A 38 -13.12 4.58 -1.02
C LEU A 38 -12.04 3.50 -0.93
N LEU A 39 -12.21 2.50 -0.05
CA LEU A 39 -11.28 1.39 0.06
C LEU A 39 -11.16 0.60 -1.24
N ARG A 40 -12.28 0.34 -1.93
CA ARG A 40 -12.25 -0.33 -3.26
C ARG A 40 -11.53 0.51 -4.30
N LYS A 41 -11.75 1.83 -4.32
CA LYS A 41 -11.02 2.75 -5.22
C LYS A 41 -9.51 2.69 -4.95
N ARG A 42 -9.10 2.84 -3.70
CA ARG A 42 -7.70 2.75 -3.29
C ARG A 42 -7.09 1.40 -3.68
N ALA A 43 -7.80 0.30 -3.46
CA ALA A 43 -7.36 -1.04 -3.86
C ALA A 43 -7.12 -1.13 -5.38
N GLY A 44 -7.97 -0.49 -6.20
CA GLY A 44 -7.78 -0.40 -7.65
C GLY A 44 -6.51 0.35 -8.03
N GLU A 45 -6.23 1.48 -7.37
CA GLU A 45 -5.00 2.25 -7.58
C GLU A 45 -3.75 1.47 -7.16
N VAL A 46 -3.81 0.76 -6.03
CA VAL A 46 -2.72 -0.14 -5.59
C VAL A 46 -2.51 -1.27 -6.61
N ARG A 47 -3.58 -1.91 -7.10
CA ARG A 47 -3.48 -2.97 -8.12
C ARG A 47 -2.84 -2.47 -9.40
N ALA A 48 -3.21 -1.28 -9.88
CA ALA A 48 -2.60 -0.67 -11.05
C ALA A 48 -1.11 -0.37 -10.80
N ARG A 49 -0.77 0.08 -9.58
CA ARG A 49 0.61 0.39 -9.22
C ARG A 49 1.43 -0.85 -8.93
N TRP A 50 0.86 -1.96 -8.47
CA TRP A 50 1.50 -3.21 -8.04
C TRP A 50 0.85 -4.43 -8.70
N PRO A 51 0.97 -4.58 -10.03
CA PRO A 51 0.18 -5.54 -10.79
C PRO A 51 0.56 -7.00 -10.50
N TYR A 52 1.85 -7.29 -10.25
CA TYR A 52 2.28 -8.66 -10.00
C TYR A 52 1.93 -9.10 -8.58
N LEU A 53 2.08 -8.21 -7.59
CA LEU A 53 1.55 -8.43 -6.24
C LEU A 53 0.05 -8.76 -6.27
N ALA A 54 -0.73 -7.97 -7.01
CA ALA A 54 -2.17 -8.17 -7.09
C ALA A 54 -2.56 -9.48 -7.80
N ALA A 55 -1.86 -9.83 -8.87
CA ALA A 55 -2.04 -11.12 -9.54
C ALA A 55 -1.66 -12.30 -8.62
N ASP A 56 -0.59 -12.15 -7.84
CA ASP A 56 -0.05 -13.20 -6.95
C ASP A 56 -0.97 -13.49 -5.77
N LEU A 57 -1.55 -12.44 -5.17
CA LEU A 57 -2.53 -12.53 -4.08
C LEU A 57 -3.94 -12.92 -4.55
N GLY A 58 -4.29 -12.63 -5.81
CA GLY A 58 -5.57 -13.00 -6.40
C GLY A 58 -6.77 -12.53 -5.56
N THR A 59 -7.62 -13.46 -5.16
CA THR A 59 -8.81 -13.17 -4.34
C THR A 59 -8.49 -12.66 -2.94
N GLN A 60 -7.30 -12.93 -2.41
CA GLN A 60 -6.85 -12.44 -1.09
C GLN A 60 -6.41 -10.98 -1.12
N PHE A 61 -6.16 -10.40 -2.30
CA PHE A 61 -5.68 -9.02 -2.42
C PHE A 61 -6.61 -8.00 -1.73
N LEU A 62 -7.91 -8.06 -2.03
CA LEU A 62 -8.86 -7.06 -1.53
C LEU A 62 -9.12 -7.21 -0.02
N PRO A 63 -9.38 -8.41 0.54
CA PRO A 63 -9.51 -8.60 1.98
C PRO A 63 -8.28 -8.09 2.76
N MET A 64 -7.07 -8.50 2.36
CA MET A 64 -5.84 -8.08 3.03
C MET A 64 -5.61 -6.57 2.92
N PHE A 65 -5.89 -5.97 1.76
CA PHE A 65 -5.79 -4.52 1.60
C PHE A 65 -6.79 -3.77 2.48
N VAL A 66 -8.03 -4.23 2.56
CA VAL A 66 -9.07 -3.61 3.39
C VAL A 66 -8.67 -3.66 4.86
N GLU A 67 -8.17 -4.80 5.35
CA GLU A 67 -7.69 -4.95 6.72
C GLU A 67 -6.55 -3.97 7.03
N LEU A 68 -5.54 -3.90 6.16
CA LEU A 68 -4.42 -2.97 6.28
C LEU A 68 -4.85 -1.49 6.27
N ALA A 69 -5.84 -1.15 5.45
CA ALA A 69 -6.19 0.24 5.15
C ALA A 69 -7.39 0.78 5.95
N ALA A 70 -8.12 -0.07 6.68
CA ALA A 70 -9.39 0.27 7.32
C ALA A 70 -9.30 1.42 8.33
N HIS A 71 -8.13 1.63 8.94
CA HIS A 71 -7.94 2.55 10.08
C HIS A 71 -6.83 3.58 9.84
N ARG A 72 -6.49 3.85 8.58
CA ARG A 72 -5.45 4.83 8.24
C ARG A 72 -5.74 5.60 6.96
N ALA A 73 -5.31 6.85 6.94
CA ALA A 73 -5.28 7.65 5.73
C ALA A 73 -4.38 7.01 4.66
N THR A 74 -4.65 7.30 3.39
CA THR A 74 -3.82 6.82 2.29
C THR A 74 -2.44 7.48 2.34
N LEU A 75 -1.40 6.67 2.16
CA LEU A 75 -0.04 7.16 1.90
C LEU A 75 0.24 7.25 0.38
N GLY A 76 -0.77 7.00 -0.46
CA GLY A 76 -0.64 6.88 -1.90
C GLY A 76 -0.34 5.44 -2.34
N SER A 77 -0.74 5.10 -3.57
CA SER A 77 -0.78 3.71 -4.06
C SER A 77 0.56 2.99 -4.07
N LEU A 78 1.67 3.74 -4.22
CA LEU A 78 3.01 3.17 -4.13
C LEU A 78 3.31 2.64 -2.72
N ARG A 79 3.09 3.48 -1.69
CA ARG A 79 3.36 3.15 -0.28
C ARG A 79 2.36 2.13 0.25
N ASP A 80 1.08 2.31 -0.05
CA ASP A 80 0.02 1.36 0.33
C ASP A 80 0.28 -0.05 -0.22
N GLY A 81 0.74 -0.18 -1.47
CA GLY A 81 1.10 -1.49 -2.01
C GLY A 81 2.40 -2.05 -1.46
N TRP A 82 3.32 -1.19 -1.00
CA TRP A 82 4.54 -1.65 -0.32
C TRP A 82 4.18 -2.26 1.03
N ASP A 83 3.43 -1.54 1.85
CA ASP A 83 2.96 -2.01 3.16
C ASP A 83 2.19 -3.34 3.01
N LEU A 84 1.34 -3.46 1.99
CA LEU A 84 0.63 -4.72 1.67
C LEU A 84 1.58 -5.84 1.27
N ALA A 85 2.59 -5.55 0.45
CA ALA A 85 3.58 -6.55 0.04
C ALA A 85 4.39 -7.04 1.24
N GLU A 86 4.79 -6.17 2.16
CA GLU A 86 5.52 -6.57 3.38
C GLU A 86 4.64 -7.37 4.33
N LEU A 87 3.38 -6.96 4.53
CA LEU A 87 2.40 -7.74 5.30
C LEU A 87 2.23 -9.14 4.69
N ALA A 88 2.01 -9.24 3.38
CA ALA A 88 1.85 -10.51 2.69
C ALA A 88 3.12 -11.37 2.68
N GLU A 89 4.30 -10.77 2.65
CA GLU A 89 5.57 -11.48 2.77
C GLU A 89 5.71 -12.09 4.16
N ASN A 90 5.47 -11.29 5.21
CA ASN A 90 5.57 -11.71 6.60
C ASN A 90 4.55 -12.80 6.95
N ALA A 91 3.35 -12.73 6.37
CA ALA A 91 2.32 -13.76 6.49
C ALA A 91 2.57 -14.99 5.60
N GLY A 92 3.62 -15.00 4.77
CA GLY A 92 3.94 -16.13 3.89
C GLY A 92 3.01 -16.28 2.67
N HIS A 93 2.17 -15.30 2.39
CA HIS A 93 1.18 -15.32 1.30
C HIS A 93 1.75 -14.94 -0.07
N LEU A 94 2.89 -14.26 -0.13
CA LEU A 94 3.55 -13.99 -1.41
C LEU A 94 4.13 -15.28 -2.03
N LYS A 95 3.82 -15.51 -3.30
CA LYS A 95 4.45 -16.50 -4.19
C LYS A 95 5.47 -15.78 -5.08
N THR A 96 5.82 -16.37 -6.22
CA THR A 96 6.96 -15.94 -7.04
C THR A 96 6.78 -14.56 -7.64
N LEU A 97 5.60 -14.24 -8.19
CA LEU A 97 5.40 -12.97 -8.91
C LEU A 97 5.46 -11.78 -7.94
N GLY A 98 4.77 -11.87 -6.81
CA GLY A 98 4.77 -10.84 -5.78
C GLY A 98 6.14 -10.65 -5.14
N ARG A 99 6.87 -11.75 -4.85
CA ARG A 99 8.25 -11.67 -4.34
C ARG A 99 9.20 -11.00 -5.34
N ARG A 100 9.06 -11.29 -6.64
CA ARG A 100 9.91 -10.67 -7.68
C ARG A 100 9.65 -9.17 -7.80
N GLU A 101 8.39 -8.74 -7.77
CA GLU A 101 8.08 -7.31 -7.79
C GLU A 101 8.62 -6.61 -6.53
N LEU A 102 8.39 -7.17 -5.34
CA LEU A 102 8.87 -6.59 -4.08
C LEU A 102 10.40 -6.51 -4.03
N VAL A 103 11.11 -7.57 -4.46
CA VAL A 103 12.58 -7.56 -4.43
C VAL A 103 13.17 -6.52 -5.38
N LEU A 104 12.59 -6.34 -6.57
CA LEU A 104 13.06 -5.36 -7.54
C LEU A 104 12.84 -3.94 -7.02
N ARG A 105 11.69 -3.68 -6.38
CA ARG A 105 11.45 -2.38 -5.76
C ARG A 105 12.39 -2.10 -4.60
N ARG A 106 12.67 -3.07 -3.74
CA ARG A 106 13.68 -2.94 -2.67
C ARG A 106 15.10 -2.71 -3.21
N LEU A 107 15.39 -3.20 -4.42
CA LEU A 107 16.66 -2.97 -5.08
C LEU A 107 16.81 -1.50 -5.52
N ASP A 108 15.73 -0.91 -6.00
CA ASP A 108 15.69 0.44 -6.59
C ASP A 108 15.32 1.54 -5.60
N LEU A 109 14.60 1.21 -4.53
CA LEU A 109 14.04 2.17 -3.59
C LEU A 109 14.33 1.74 -2.15
N THR A 110 14.60 2.73 -1.29
CA THR A 110 14.56 2.59 0.16
C THR A 110 13.28 3.22 0.66
N TYR A 111 12.54 2.48 1.49
CA TYR A 111 11.32 2.92 2.13
C TYR A 111 11.36 2.48 3.59
N ASP A 112 11.05 3.42 4.48
CA ASP A 112 11.12 3.25 5.94
C ASP A 112 9.73 3.03 6.59
N GLY A 113 8.69 2.88 5.76
CA GLY A 113 7.30 2.74 6.22
C GLY A 113 6.56 4.06 6.43
N SER A 114 7.22 5.21 6.29
CA SER A 114 6.61 6.52 6.58
C SER A 114 6.89 7.59 5.51
N SER A 115 8.15 7.73 5.11
CA SER A 115 8.63 8.72 4.15
C SER A 115 8.35 8.30 2.71
N THR A 116 8.36 9.25 1.77
CA THR A 116 8.32 8.93 0.34
C THR A 116 9.49 8.00 -0.02
N PRO A 117 9.27 6.86 -0.72
CA PRO A 117 10.35 5.97 -1.15
C PRO A 117 11.41 6.72 -1.96
N ARG A 118 12.69 6.54 -1.60
CA ARG A 118 13.81 7.25 -2.22
C ARG A 118 14.66 6.31 -3.10
N PRO A 119 15.15 6.77 -4.26
CA PRO A 119 16.08 6.00 -5.08
C PRO A 119 17.30 5.52 -4.30
N ARG A 120 17.73 4.29 -4.58
CA ARG A 120 19.00 3.73 -4.11
C ARG A 120 20.09 3.98 -5.14
N HIS A 121 21.22 4.51 -4.69
CA HIS A 121 22.41 4.72 -5.51
C HIS A 121 23.49 3.70 -5.14
N GLY A 122 24.35 3.38 -6.10
CA GLY A 122 25.47 2.46 -5.88
C GLY A 122 25.70 1.54 -7.07
N TRP A 123 26.97 1.18 -7.27
CA TRP A 123 27.39 0.30 -8.36
C TRP A 123 26.99 -1.16 -8.10
N ILE A 124 26.95 -1.59 -6.83
CA ILE A 124 26.40 -2.87 -6.37
C ILE A 124 25.21 -2.61 -5.46
N ARG A 125 24.10 -3.30 -5.71
CA ARG A 125 22.91 -3.28 -4.85
C ARG A 125 22.35 -4.68 -4.68
N THR A 126 21.80 -4.99 -3.51
CA THR A 126 21.15 -6.28 -3.23
C THR A 126 19.84 -6.08 -2.51
N ALA A 127 18.88 -6.95 -2.76
CA ALA A 127 17.60 -6.99 -2.05
C ALA A 127 17.11 -8.44 -1.90
N ARG A 128 16.19 -8.66 -0.94
CA ARG A 128 15.51 -9.95 -0.76
C ARG A 128 14.01 -9.78 -0.55
N ALA A 129 13.24 -10.78 -0.95
CA ALA A 129 11.83 -10.96 -0.64
C ALA A 129 11.51 -12.46 -0.50
N GLY A 130 11.35 -12.94 0.73
CA GLY A 130 11.27 -14.35 1.08
C GLY A 130 12.52 -15.10 0.59
N ARG A 131 12.29 -16.09 -0.28
CA ARG A 131 13.37 -16.87 -0.93
C ARG A 131 13.95 -16.18 -2.16
N THR A 132 13.27 -15.17 -2.71
CA THR A 132 13.74 -14.43 -3.87
C THR A 132 14.84 -13.43 -3.47
N ARG A 133 15.94 -13.42 -4.20
CA ARG A 133 17.04 -12.45 -4.05
C ARG A 133 17.29 -11.74 -5.36
N ALA A 134 17.63 -10.46 -5.27
CA ALA A 134 18.10 -9.67 -6.40
C ALA A 134 19.48 -9.08 -6.11
N LEU A 135 20.31 -9.06 -7.14
CA LEU A 135 21.61 -8.41 -7.16
C LEU A 135 21.66 -7.54 -8.41
N GLN A 136 22.13 -6.31 -8.26
CA GLN A 136 22.47 -5.45 -9.37
C GLN A 136 23.93 -5.05 -9.30
N ILE A 137 24.61 -5.15 -10.44
CA ILE A 137 25.99 -4.69 -10.66
C ILE A 137 25.98 -3.83 -11.91
N GLY A 138 26.27 -2.54 -11.75
CA GLY A 138 26.11 -1.54 -12.81
C GLY A 138 24.67 -1.52 -13.36
N ARG A 139 24.51 -1.83 -14.65
CA ARG A 139 23.20 -1.88 -15.33
C ARG A 139 22.59 -3.29 -15.41
N ARG A 140 23.27 -4.31 -14.91
CA ARG A 140 22.79 -5.71 -14.96
C ARG A 140 22.13 -6.09 -13.65
N THR A 141 20.94 -6.68 -13.75
CA THR A 141 20.16 -7.16 -12.61
C THR A 141 19.90 -8.64 -12.74
N TRP A 142 20.22 -9.40 -11.69
CA TRP A 142 19.95 -10.82 -11.58
C TRP A 142 18.91 -11.04 -10.48
N VAL A 143 17.91 -11.88 -10.77
CA VAL A 143 16.88 -12.27 -9.80
C VAL A 143 16.80 -13.79 -9.74
N ARG A 144 16.96 -14.34 -8.54
CA ARG A 144 16.87 -15.77 -8.25
C ARG A 144 15.72 -15.99 -7.27
N SER A 145 14.77 -16.87 -7.61
CA SER A 145 13.57 -17.19 -6.83
C SER A 145 13.60 -18.62 -6.33
#